data_AF-A0AAW2GF51-F1
#
_entry.id   AF-A0AAW2GF51-F1
#
_cell.length_a   1.000
_cell.length_b   1.000
_cell.length_c   1.000
_cell.angle_alpha   90.00
_cell.angle_beta   90.00
_cell.angle_gamma   90.00
#
_symmetry.space_group_name_H-M   'P 1'
#
loop_
_entity.id
_entity.type
_entity.pdbx_description
1 polymer ?
#
loop_
_entity_poly.entity_id
_entity_poly.type
_entity_poly.pdbx_seq_one_letter_code
_entity_poly.pdbx_strand_id
1 'polypeptide(L)'
;MGEEFFKEIMYMLEDRKVVTEENLIFTKHKINKKKFEEPGENSEDVDCIERRQSFTSYENVPLFYKKKVVAIAEKHPRWTLETFQKKGYNRLKSKNMLRLWIEDVKQGGTHIDKWRHIETRTFEFFQEAKENFEQVTTRTLQQWAMAIALPFLTNKFNFSASRSWAERFKSKYKIRSRKMTKYVSNKEYDSSWEEVLRESERFQAKIKAIMLEFDFNFIINTSQMEFQHQMLIAPVLKTFPLKRKLQEEYENTYFYTLQFSITASGKMLPVVFLCMREPTGKFNFATKKKINKLMSYYKNVFVTCSKSGKMTNLSYINYLKYCLSPYVEKNKFLLLVDSLGSQPVDTYDEIFEDELGRTSCSVKVIPSKCVSFCHPCNKRGYFCYQIKSFVKRFHNFPGVYEKQEELQTLEGVIKLHSLLLHQLSAPVFEPMILYAWFASKLIEDEPKMINIKDICFPVEILKNLCSCNNVGFIRCAHCNLILCIDCFYDLYHPKTCNLVLYKKEISDNSSEDEDK
;
A
#
# COMPACT_ATOMS: atom_id res chain seq x y z
N MET A 1 38.55 8.89 -23.23
CA MET A 1 38.09 9.65 -22.05
C MET A 1 36.56 9.65 -21.88
N GLY A 2 35.75 10.10 -22.84
CA GLY A 2 34.27 10.07 -22.71
C GLY A 2 33.62 8.67 -22.83
N GLU A 3 34.18 7.79 -23.67
CA GLU A 3 33.66 6.42 -23.83
C GLU A 3 34.02 5.47 -22.67
N GLU A 4 35.16 5.69 -22.01
CA GLU A 4 35.51 4.99 -20.76
C GLU A 4 34.60 5.44 -19.62
N PHE A 5 34.37 6.75 -19.45
CA PHE A 5 33.41 7.25 -18.46
C PHE A 5 31.99 6.74 -18.70
N PHE A 6 31.57 6.61 -19.97
CA PHE A 6 30.26 6.07 -20.32
C PHE A 6 30.17 4.56 -20.05
N LYS A 7 31.23 3.79 -20.33
CA LYS A 7 31.30 2.35 -19.97
C LYS A 7 31.38 2.13 -18.46
N GLU A 8 32.09 2.97 -17.72
CA GLU A 8 32.16 2.95 -16.25
C GLU A 8 30.78 3.25 -15.62
N ILE A 9 30.04 4.22 -16.18
CA ILE A 9 28.68 4.57 -15.74
C ILE A 9 27.69 3.44 -16.09
N MET A 10 27.82 2.81 -17.26
CA MET A 10 26.97 1.67 -17.65
C MET A 10 27.26 0.43 -16.80
N TYR A 11 28.52 0.14 -16.49
CA TYR A 11 28.93 -0.93 -15.57
C TYR A 11 28.44 -0.66 -14.12
N MET A 12 28.45 0.61 -13.68
CA MET A 12 27.87 1.02 -12.38
C MET A 12 26.34 0.99 -12.33
N LEU A 13 25.66 1.00 -13.48
CA LEU A 13 24.20 0.88 -13.60
C LEU A 13 23.74 -0.58 -13.78
N GLU A 14 24.58 -1.45 -14.34
CA GLU A 14 24.34 -2.89 -14.46
C GLU A 14 24.41 -3.64 -13.11
N ASP A 15 25.08 -3.07 -12.09
CA ASP A 15 25.27 -3.74 -10.77
C ASP A 15 24.30 -3.27 -9.65
N ARG A 16 23.19 -2.61 -10.02
CA ARG A 16 22.17 -2.13 -9.07
C ARG A 16 20.86 -2.88 -9.26
N LYS A 17 20.44 -3.66 -8.25
CA LYS A 17 19.22 -4.48 -8.29
C LYS A 17 18.00 -3.81 -7.67
N VAL A 18 16.84 -4.37 -7.99
CA VAL A 18 15.50 -3.83 -7.69
C VAL A 18 14.80 -4.70 -6.65
N VAL A 19 14.38 -4.09 -5.53
CA VAL A 19 13.63 -4.78 -4.46
C VAL A 19 12.16 -4.32 -4.49
N THR A 20 11.21 -5.27 -4.43
CA THR A 20 9.77 -4.97 -4.35
C THR A 20 9.24 -5.21 -2.93
N GLU A 21 8.28 -4.38 -2.49
CA GLU A 21 7.67 -4.43 -1.15
C GLU A 21 6.92 -5.73 -0.83
N GLU A 22 6.64 -6.57 -1.82
CA GLU A 22 6.00 -7.87 -1.61
C GLU A 22 6.91 -8.88 -0.90
N ASN A 23 8.23 -8.77 -1.10
CA ASN A 23 9.23 -9.55 -0.37
C ASN A 23 9.31 -9.18 1.12
N LEU A 24 8.72 -8.04 1.52
CA LEU A 24 8.71 -7.54 2.90
C LEU A 24 7.41 -7.90 3.66
N ILE A 25 6.36 -8.31 2.96
CA ILE A 25 5.00 -8.48 3.54
C ILE A 25 4.57 -9.96 3.56
N PHE A 26 5.15 -10.83 2.71
CA PHE A 26 4.80 -12.26 2.70
C PHE A 26 5.93 -13.15 3.22
N THR A 27 6.23 -13.03 4.52
CA THR A 27 6.86 -14.12 5.26
C THR A 27 5.75 -15.01 5.83
N LYS A 28 5.48 -16.12 5.13
CA LYS A 28 4.71 -17.32 5.52
C LYS A 28 3.54 -17.13 6.52
N HIS A 29 2.35 -16.81 6.02
CA HIS A 29 1.10 -17.39 6.55
C HIS A 29 0.22 -17.89 5.41
N LYS A 30 -0.05 -19.21 5.39
CA LYS A 30 -1.06 -19.84 4.55
C LYS A 30 -2.44 -19.36 5.01
N ILE A 31 -2.97 -18.32 4.38
CA ILE A 31 -4.37 -17.94 4.57
C ILE A 31 -5.22 -18.72 3.56
N ASN A 32 -6.05 -19.62 4.08
CA ASN A 32 -7.11 -20.29 3.34
C ASN A 32 -8.12 -19.25 2.83
N LYS A 33 -8.10 -18.94 1.53
CA LYS A 33 -9.10 -18.08 0.90
C LYS A 33 -10.37 -18.87 0.59
N LYS A 34 -11.43 -18.65 1.36
CA LYS A 34 -12.81 -18.85 0.91
C LYS A 34 -13.09 -17.88 -0.25
N LYS A 35 -13.77 -18.38 -1.28
CA LYS A 35 -14.22 -17.64 -2.47
C LYS A 35 -15.19 -16.54 -2.05
N PHE A 36 -14.95 -15.32 -2.53
CA PHE A 36 -15.98 -14.30 -2.67
C PHE A 36 -16.04 -13.96 -4.16
N GLU A 37 -17.24 -14.12 -4.73
CA GLU A 37 -17.62 -13.69 -6.06
C GLU A 37 -17.93 -12.19 -5.99
N GLU A 38 -17.44 -11.41 -6.95
CA GLU A 38 -17.89 -10.03 -7.16
C GLU A 38 -18.60 -9.92 -8.52
N PRO A 39 -19.63 -9.06 -8.63
CA PRO A 39 -20.56 -9.00 -9.75
C PRO A 39 -20.01 -8.17 -10.91
N GLY A 40 -20.53 -8.43 -12.09
CA GLY A 40 -20.10 -7.82 -13.34
C GLY A 40 -20.53 -6.35 -13.51
N GLU A 41 -19.69 -5.62 -14.22
CA GLU A 41 -20.05 -4.36 -14.87
C GLU A 41 -19.82 -4.51 -16.38
N ASN A 42 -20.91 -4.34 -17.13
CA ASN A 42 -20.92 -4.24 -18.58
C ASN A 42 -20.39 -2.88 -19.01
N SER A 43 -19.49 -2.88 -20.00
CA SER A 43 -19.35 -1.76 -20.93
C SER A 43 -19.21 -2.34 -22.32
N GLU A 44 -20.30 -2.22 -23.09
CA GLU A 44 -20.32 -2.45 -24.52
C GLU A 44 -19.48 -1.35 -25.19
N ASP A 45 -18.50 -1.73 -26.02
CA ASP A 45 -18.23 -1.03 -27.27
C ASP A 45 -17.29 -1.85 -28.19
N VAL A 46 -17.89 -2.23 -29.31
CA VAL A 46 -17.36 -2.56 -30.64
C VAL A 46 -16.53 -3.85 -30.81
N ASP A 47 -17.28 -4.84 -31.30
CA ASP A 47 -16.89 -6.12 -31.90
C ASP A 47 -15.52 -6.16 -32.58
N CYS A 48 -14.61 -6.94 -31.99
CA CYS A 48 -13.71 -7.77 -32.78
C CYS A 48 -14.12 -9.22 -32.50
N ILE A 49 -15.00 -9.75 -33.36
CA ILE A 49 -15.41 -11.15 -33.38
C ILE A 49 -14.14 -12.00 -33.54
N GLU A 50 -13.54 -12.44 -32.43
CA GLU A 50 -12.74 -13.66 -32.42
C GLU A 50 -13.71 -14.76 -32.85
N ARG A 51 -13.62 -15.20 -34.11
CA ARG A 51 -14.27 -16.45 -34.54
C ARG A 51 -13.86 -17.49 -33.51
N ARG A 52 -14.81 -17.89 -32.66
CA ARG A 52 -14.79 -19.19 -32.02
C ARG A 52 -14.71 -20.19 -33.16
N GLN A 53 -13.49 -20.59 -33.53
CA GLN A 53 -13.33 -21.93 -34.06
C GLN A 53 -13.67 -22.83 -32.89
N SER A 54 -14.93 -23.24 -32.82
CA SER A 54 -15.38 -24.36 -32.03
C SER A 54 -14.58 -25.56 -32.51
N PHE A 55 -13.40 -25.77 -31.94
CA PHE A 55 -12.68 -26.99 -32.16
C PHE A 55 -13.41 -28.06 -31.37
N THR A 56 -14.26 -28.79 -32.08
CA THR A 56 -14.73 -30.14 -31.72
C THR A 56 -13.62 -30.87 -30.98
N SER A 57 -13.98 -31.54 -29.88
CA SER A 57 -13.13 -32.27 -28.92
C SER A 57 -12.23 -33.37 -29.51
N TYR A 58 -11.37 -33.03 -30.46
CA TYR A 58 -10.33 -33.92 -30.93
C TYR A 58 -9.24 -34.00 -29.86
N GLU A 59 -9.08 -35.21 -29.32
CA GLU A 59 -7.99 -35.66 -28.48
C GLU A 59 -6.66 -35.01 -28.92
N ASN A 60 -6.16 -34.04 -28.14
CA ASN A 60 -4.96 -33.27 -28.50
C ASN A 60 -3.73 -34.19 -28.45
N VAL A 61 -3.24 -34.62 -29.61
CA VAL A 61 -2.06 -35.48 -29.73
C VAL A 61 -0.78 -34.64 -29.70
N PRO A 62 0.10 -34.80 -28.69
CA PRO A 62 1.31 -33.98 -28.56
C PRO A 62 2.25 -34.09 -29.78
N LEU A 63 2.92 -32.99 -30.14
CA LEU A 63 3.84 -32.92 -31.28
C LEU A 63 4.95 -33.98 -31.23
N PHE A 64 5.48 -34.30 -30.04
CA PHE A 64 6.50 -35.36 -29.89
C PHE A 64 5.97 -36.73 -30.32
N TYR A 65 4.71 -37.05 -30.00
CA TYR A 65 4.07 -38.28 -30.44
C TYR A 65 3.89 -38.30 -31.97
N LYS A 66 3.48 -37.17 -32.56
CA LYS A 66 3.40 -37.03 -34.03
C LYS A 66 4.76 -37.24 -34.69
N LYS A 67 5.83 -36.62 -34.19
CA LYS A 67 7.21 -36.81 -34.67
C LYS A 67 7.65 -38.27 -34.61
N LYS A 68 7.37 -38.97 -33.50
CA LYS A 68 7.69 -40.40 -33.33
C LYS A 68 6.97 -41.28 -34.35
N VAL A 69 5.68 -41.04 -34.58
CA VAL A 69 4.88 -41.81 -35.54
C VAL A 69 5.32 -41.55 -36.99
N VAL A 70 5.60 -40.29 -37.33
CA VAL A 70 6.10 -39.90 -38.66
C VAL A 70 7.45 -40.54 -38.96
N ALA A 71 8.40 -40.50 -38.03
CA ALA A 71 9.73 -41.11 -38.21
C ALA A 71 9.67 -42.63 -38.41
N ILE A 72 8.71 -43.31 -37.79
CA ILE A 72 8.51 -44.75 -37.95
C ILE A 72 7.79 -45.06 -39.28
N ALA A 73 6.87 -44.20 -39.70
CA ALA A 73 6.24 -44.31 -41.00
C ALA A 73 7.22 -44.12 -42.16
N GLU A 74 8.21 -43.23 -42.01
CA GLU A 74 9.30 -43.05 -42.97
C GLU A 74 10.21 -44.28 -43.05
N LYS A 75 10.51 -44.93 -41.90
CA LYS A 75 11.30 -46.16 -41.85
C LYS A 75 10.57 -47.39 -42.39
N HIS A 76 9.23 -47.39 -42.37
CA HIS A 76 8.41 -48.53 -42.80
C HIS A 76 7.25 -48.11 -43.72
N PRO A 77 7.53 -47.76 -44.99
CA PRO A 77 6.53 -47.19 -45.91
C PRO A 77 5.38 -48.14 -46.28
N ARG A 78 5.58 -49.46 -46.11
CA ARG A 78 4.61 -50.51 -46.50
C ARG A 78 3.63 -50.89 -45.39
N TRP A 79 3.77 -50.33 -44.17
CA TRP A 79 2.89 -50.70 -43.06
C TRP A 79 1.45 -50.21 -43.26
N THR A 80 0.49 -51.07 -42.92
CA THR A 80 -0.93 -50.70 -42.93
C THR A 80 -1.32 -50.04 -41.61
N LEU A 81 -2.47 -49.35 -41.60
CA LEU A 81 -2.98 -48.68 -40.39
C LEU A 81 -3.12 -49.68 -39.22
N GLU A 82 -3.58 -50.89 -39.52
CA GLU A 82 -3.70 -51.99 -38.55
C GLU A 82 -2.33 -52.40 -37.98
N THR A 83 -1.28 -52.39 -38.79
CA THR A 83 0.09 -52.66 -38.32
C THR A 83 0.58 -51.58 -37.35
N PHE A 84 0.30 -50.30 -37.64
CA PHE A 84 0.65 -49.19 -36.74
C PHE A 84 -0.09 -49.29 -35.40
N GLN A 85 -1.39 -49.60 -35.42
CA GLN A 85 -2.19 -49.76 -34.21
C GLN A 85 -1.73 -50.98 -33.39
N LYS A 86 -1.49 -52.14 -34.01
CA LYS A 86 -0.95 -53.32 -33.30
C LYS A 86 0.43 -53.11 -32.68
N LYS A 87 1.23 -52.17 -33.20
CA LYS A 87 2.56 -51.80 -32.67
C LYS A 87 2.52 -50.69 -31.61
N GLY A 88 1.33 -50.32 -31.11
CA GLY A 88 1.15 -49.38 -30.01
C GLY A 88 0.92 -47.92 -30.41
N TYR A 89 0.70 -47.63 -31.70
CA TYR A 89 0.42 -46.28 -32.20
C TYR A 89 -1.08 -45.99 -32.34
N ASN A 90 -1.86 -46.36 -31.31
CA ASN A 90 -3.34 -46.37 -31.32
C ASN A 90 -4.00 -45.01 -31.58
N ARG A 91 -3.29 -43.91 -31.33
CA ARG A 91 -3.80 -42.55 -31.57
C ARG A 91 -3.87 -42.19 -33.06
N LEU A 92 -3.25 -42.98 -33.94
CA LEU A 92 -3.39 -42.82 -35.39
C LEU A 92 -4.66 -43.54 -35.86
N LYS A 93 -5.75 -42.77 -36.06
CA LYS A 93 -7.07 -43.31 -36.42
C LYS A 93 -7.29 -43.45 -37.94
N SER A 94 -6.47 -42.80 -38.76
CA SER A 94 -6.60 -42.80 -40.23
C SER A 94 -5.27 -42.55 -40.94
N LYS A 95 -5.09 -43.08 -42.16
CA LYS A 95 -3.94 -42.75 -43.02
C LYS A 95 -3.93 -41.27 -43.48
N ASN A 96 -5.09 -40.62 -43.56
CA ASN A 96 -5.16 -39.18 -43.83
C ASN A 96 -4.61 -38.36 -42.66
N MET A 97 -4.82 -38.84 -41.42
CA MET A 97 -4.25 -38.22 -40.21
C MET A 97 -2.72 -38.31 -40.21
N LEU A 98 -2.14 -39.39 -40.77
CA LEU A 98 -0.69 -39.50 -40.95
C LEU A 98 -0.15 -38.42 -41.90
N ARG A 99 -0.84 -38.14 -43.02
CA ARG A 99 -0.46 -37.06 -43.94
C ARG A 99 -0.51 -35.69 -43.25
N LEU A 100 -1.56 -35.42 -42.48
CA LEU A 100 -1.69 -34.20 -41.69
C LEU A 100 -0.60 -34.08 -40.62
N TRP A 101 -0.22 -35.18 -39.96
CA TRP A 101 0.87 -35.16 -38.98
C TRP A 101 2.24 -34.95 -39.62
N ILE A 102 2.48 -35.47 -40.83
CA ILE A 102 3.69 -35.17 -41.60
C ILE A 102 3.74 -33.66 -41.90
N GLU A 103 2.63 -33.06 -42.30
CA GLU A 103 2.54 -31.62 -42.57
C GLU A 103 2.71 -30.78 -41.28
N ASP A 104 2.05 -31.16 -40.18
CA ASP A 104 2.20 -30.54 -38.87
C ASP A 104 3.67 -30.58 -38.41
N VAL A 105 4.35 -31.73 -38.57
CA VAL A 105 5.77 -31.89 -38.19
C VAL A 105 6.66 -31.00 -39.06
N LYS A 106 6.41 -30.92 -40.37
CA LYS A 106 7.13 -30.03 -41.29
C LYS A 106 6.93 -28.54 -40.96
N GLN A 107 5.73 -28.15 -40.49
CA GLN A 107 5.40 -26.77 -40.11
C GLN A 107 5.81 -26.41 -38.67
N GLY A 108 6.49 -27.30 -37.95
CA GLY A 108 6.95 -27.05 -36.57
C GLY A 108 5.88 -27.24 -35.49
N GLY A 109 4.76 -27.87 -35.82
CA GLY A 109 3.63 -28.14 -34.93
C GLY A 109 2.34 -27.43 -35.31
N THR A 110 1.27 -27.74 -34.59
CA THR A 110 -0.03 -27.08 -34.78
C THR A 110 0.00 -25.64 -34.28
N HIS A 111 -1.02 -24.84 -34.61
CA HIS A 111 -1.19 -23.51 -34.02
C HIS A 111 -1.12 -23.56 -32.49
N ILE A 112 -1.81 -24.52 -31.85
CA ILE A 112 -1.85 -24.65 -30.40
C ILE A 112 -0.46 -24.94 -29.83
N ASP A 113 0.33 -25.78 -30.50
CA ASP A 113 1.69 -26.10 -30.06
C ASP A 113 2.59 -24.86 -30.12
N LYS A 114 2.49 -24.08 -31.21
CA LYS A 114 3.23 -22.81 -31.39
C LYS A 114 2.86 -21.78 -30.32
N TRP A 115 1.56 -21.59 -30.05
CA TRP A 115 1.08 -20.69 -29.00
C TRP A 115 1.57 -21.10 -27.61
N ARG A 116 1.49 -22.39 -27.27
CA ARG A 116 2.00 -22.91 -26.00
C ARG A 116 3.51 -22.76 -25.88
N HIS A 117 4.24 -22.95 -26.97
CA HIS A 117 5.69 -22.79 -26.99
C HIS A 117 6.10 -21.33 -26.73
N ILE A 118 5.48 -20.37 -27.43
CA ILE A 118 5.72 -18.93 -27.22
C ILE A 118 5.42 -18.54 -25.77
N GLU A 119 4.28 -18.98 -25.25
CA GLU A 119 3.85 -18.70 -23.88
C GLU A 119 4.81 -19.29 -22.83
N THR A 120 5.14 -20.57 -22.93
CA THR A 120 6.01 -21.25 -21.97
C THR A 120 7.40 -20.63 -21.96
N ARG A 121 7.97 -20.39 -23.14
CA ARG A 121 9.32 -19.84 -23.25
C ARG A 121 9.41 -18.38 -22.80
N THR A 122 8.36 -17.59 -23.02
CA THR A 122 8.27 -16.22 -22.48
C THR A 122 8.20 -16.22 -20.95
N PHE A 123 7.54 -17.22 -20.36
CA PHE A 123 7.48 -17.38 -18.90
C PHE A 123 8.82 -17.84 -18.30
N GLU A 124 9.56 -18.70 -18.99
CA GLU A 124 10.92 -19.09 -18.59
C GLU A 124 11.85 -17.87 -18.53
N PHE A 125 11.87 -17.03 -19.57
CA PHE A 125 12.63 -15.77 -19.56
C PHE A 125 12.19 -14.80 -18.46
N PHE A 126 10.89 -14.79 -18.13
CA PHE A 126 10.42 -14.01 -16.98
C PHE A 126 10.94 -14.54 -15.64
N GLN A 127 11.03 -15.87 -15.46
CA GLN A 127 11.59 -16.44 -14.23
C GLN A 127 13.08 -16.19 -14.12
N GLU A 128 13.83 -16.36 -15.20
CA GLU A 128 15.27 -16.07 -15.24
C GLU A 128 15.55 -14.60 -14.92
N ALA A 129 14.84 -13.68 -15.56
CA ALA A 129 14.92 -12.26 -15.26
C ALA A 129 14.52 -11.94 -13.81
N LYS A 130 13.55 -12.66 -13.25
CA LYS A 130 13.16 -12.51 -11.84
C LYS A 130 14.24 -13.02 -10.88
N GLU A 131 14.89 -14.15 -11.18
CA GLU A 131 16.01 -14.70 -10.41
C GLU A 131 17.24 -13.76 -10.47
N ASN A 132 17.44 -13.09 -11.60
CA ASN A 132 18.47 -12.07 -11.78
C ASN A 132 18.05 -10.68 -11.31
N PHE A 133 16.80 -10.52 -10.83
CA PHE A 133 16.16 -9.26 -10.43
C PHE A 133 16.20 -8.15 -11.50
N GLU A 134 16.15 -8.53 -12.77
CA GLU A 134 16.07 -7.63 -13.89
C GLU A 134 14.69 -6.98 -14.00
N GLN A 135 14.66 -5.74 -14.48
CA GLN A 135 13.40 -5.01 -14.66
C GLN A 135 12.64 -5.55 -15.87
N VAL A 136 11.55 -6.27 -15.62
CA VAL A 136 10.64 -6.73 -16.68
C VAL A 136 9.43 -5.83 -16.80
N THR A 137 9.31 -5.14 -17.93
CA THR A 137 8.12 -4.34 -18.26
C THR A 137 7.14 -5.15 -19.11
N THR A 138 5.89 -4.67 -19.25
CA THR A 138 4.94 -5.29 -20.19
C THR A 138 5.48 -5.28 -21.63
N ARG A 139 6.22 -4.23 -22.00
CA ARG A 139 6.89 -4.13 -23.31
C ARG A 139 7.98 -5.20 -23.47
N THR A 140 8.76 -5.44 -22.41
CA THR A 140 9.79 -6.50 -22.40
C THR A 140 9.17 -7.88 -22.65
N LEU A 141 8.07 -8.20 -21.97
CA LEU A 141 7.33 -9.46 -22.20
C LEU A 141 6.84 -9.58 -23.64
N GLN A 142 6.32 -8.48 -24.22
CA GLN A 142 5.86 -8.46 -25.60
C GLN A 142 7.03 -8.65 -26.58
N GLN A 143 8.18 -8.04 -26.33
CA GLN A 143 9.39 -8.20 -27.15
C GLN A 143 9.91 -9.63 -27.11
N TRP A 144 9.99 -10.26 -25.94
CA TRP A 144 10.37 -11.68 -25.82
C TRP A 144 9.40 -12.59 -26.56
N ALA A 145 8.10 -12.39 -26.38
CA ALA A 145 7.09 -13.18 -27.06
C ALA A 145 7.16 -13.02 -28.59
N MET A 146 7.37 -11.81 -29.09
CA MET A 146 7.56 -11.56 -30.52
C MET A 146 8.85 -12.18 -31.05
N ALA A 147 9.95 -12.12 -30.30
CA ALA A 147 11.22 -12.74 -30.69
C ALA A 147 11.10 -14.27 -30.77
N ILE A 148 10.39 -14.89 -29.82
CA ILE A 148 10.12 -16.34 -29.84
C ILE A 148 9.12 -16.70 -30.95
N ALA A 149 8.19 -15.81 -31.28
CA ALA A 149 7.20 -16.03 -32.34
C ALA A 149 7.79 -15.88 -33.75
N LEU A 150 8.86 -15.09 -33.92
CA LEU A 150 9.45 -14.73 -35.21
C LEU A 150 9.71 -15.94 -36.14
N PRO A 151 10.30 -17.07 -35.67
CA PRO A 151 10.55 -18.23 -36.52
C PRO A 151 9.28 -18.97 -36.97
N PHE A 152 8.14 -18.72 -36.32
CA PHE A 152 6.87 -19.38 -36.61
C PHE A 152 5.96 -18.56 -37.52
N LEU A 153 6.27 -17.27 -37.73
CA LEU A 153 5.45 -16.36 -38.53
C LEU A 153 5.43 -16.80 -40.00
N THR A 154 4.24 -17.06 -40.51
CA THR A 154 3.99 -17.45 -41.90
C THR A 154 2.63 -16.90 -42.32
N ASN A 155 2.31 -16.85 -43.61
CA ASN A 155 0.97 -16.45 -44.08
C ASN A 155 -0.18 -17.27 -43.46
N LYS A 156 0.12 -18.45 -42.90
CA LYS A 156 -0.83 -19.32 -42.22
C LYS A 156 -0.84 -19.14 -40.69
N PHE A 157 0.23 -18.62 -40.08
CA PHE A 157 0.35 -18.40 -38.65
C PHE A 157 0.80 -16.97 -38.36
N ASN A 158 -0.12 -16.17 -37.83
CA ASN A 158 0.16 -14.84 -37.33
C ASN A 158 0.05 -14.81 -35.81
N PHE A 159 1.08 -14.28 -35.17
CA PHE A 159 1.10 -14.00 -33.74
C PHE A 159 1.39 -12.52 -33.54
N SER A 160 0.62 -11.90 -32.63
CA SER A 160 0.86 -10.54 -32.18
C SER A 160 0.86 -10.54 -30.67
N ALA A 161 1.93 -10.01 -30.07
CA ALA A 161 2.01 -9.78 -28.63
C ALA A 161 1.16 -8.55 -28.25
N SER A 162 -0.13 -8.61 -28.54
CA SER A 162 -1.08 -7.52 -28.29
C SER A 162 -1.22 -7.23 -26.80
N ARG A 163 -1.83 -6.09 -26.46
CA ARG A 163 -2.13 -5.74 -25.07
C ARG A 163 -2.99 -6.80 -24.38
N SER A 164 -4.02 -7.28 -25.08
CA SER A 164 -4.92 -8.34 -24.61
C SER A 164 -4.18 -9.66 -24.38
N TRP A 165 -3.23 -10.01 -25.26
CA TRP A 165 -2.37 -11.18 -25.03
C TRP A 165 -1.53 -11.02 -23.76
N ALA A 166 -0.86 -9.88 -23.59
CA ALA A 166 -0.02 -9.61 -22.43
C ALA A 166 -0.82 -9.60 -21.11
N GLU A 167 -2.06 -9.10 -21.13
CA GLU A 167 -2.98 -9.14 -19.98
C GLU A 167 -3.42 -10.57 -19.64
N ARG A 168 -3.80 -11.38 -20.63
CA ARG A 168 -4.13 -12.81 -20.46
C ARG A 168 -2.92 -13.60 -19.93
N PHE A 169 -1.72 -13.37 -20.48
CA PHE A 169 -0.47 -13.96 -20.02
C PHE A 169 -0.19 -13.63 -18.55
N LYS A 170 -0.25 -12.34 -18.19
CA LYS A 170 -0.03 -11.87 -16.81
C LYS A 170 -1.06 -12.47 -15.85
N SER A 171 -2.33 -12.52 -16.23
CA SER A 171 -3.39 -13.12 -15.42
C SER A 171 -3.14 -14.62 -15.19
N LYS A 172 -2.82 -15.37 -16.24
CA LYS A 172 -2.56 -16.82 -16.18
C LYS A 172 -1.41 -17.17 -15.24
N TYR A 173 -0.31 -16.43 -15.32
CA TYR A 173 0.87 -16.65 -14.47
C TYR A 173 0.86 -15.82 -13.18
N LYS A 174 -0.25 -15.14 -12.88
CA LYS A 174 -0.42 -14.29 -11.68
C LYS A 174 0.64 -13.19 -11.55
N ILE A 175 1.14 -12.68 -12.67
CA ILE A 175 2.12 -11.59 -12.74
C ILE A 175 1.38 -10.26 -12.57
N ARG A 176 1.80 -9.45 -11.62
CA ARG A 176 1.22 -8.13 -11.34
C ARG A 176 2.22 -7.03 -11.64
N SER A 177 1.78 -5.97 -12.30
CA SER A 177 2.60 -4.77 -12.46
C SER A 177 2.67 -4.01 -11.14
N ARG A 178 3.87 -3.65 -10.71
CA ARG A 178 4.11 -2.89 -9.48
C ARG A 178 4.98 -1.67 -9.75
N LYS A 179 4.77 -0.62 -8.97
CA LYS A 179 5.60 0.59 -8.99
C LYS A 179 6.84 0.36 -8.12
N MET A 180 8.02 0.68 -8.64
CA MET A 180 9.28 0.58 -7.89
C MET A 180 9.36 1.65 -6.79
N THR A 181 9.85 1.27 -5.61
CA THR A 181 9.93 2.18 -4.44
C THR A 181 11.33 2.37 -3.86
N LYS A 182 12.34 1.54 -4.25
CA LYS A 182 13.76 1.70 -3.86
C LYS A 182 14.72 0.88 -4.75
N TYR A 183 15.95 1.37 -4.92
CA TYR A 183 17.09 0.64 -5.51
C TYR A 183 18.05 0.18 -4.40
N VAL A 184 18.60 -1.04 -4.48
CA VAL A 184 19.58 -1.59 -3.52
C VAL A 184 20.68 -2.34 -4.28
N SER A 185 21.94 -2.23 -3.87
CA SER A 185 23.05 -2.93 -4.53
C SER A 185 23.10 -4.42 -4.14
N ASN A 186 23.70 -5.27 -4.98
CA ASN A 186 23.83 -6.72 -4.80
C ASN A 186 24.51 -7.13 -3.48
N LYS A 187 25.66 -6.52 -3.21
CA LYS A 187 26.48 -6.82 -2.01
C LYS A 187 25.81 -6.36 -0.72
N GLU A 188 24.96 -5.33 -0.79
CA GLU A 188 24.16 -4.87 0.35
C GLU A 188 22.89 -5.71 0.56
N TYR A 189 22.41 -6.43 -0.47
CA TYR A 189 21.19 -7.22 -0.35
C TYR A 189 21.43 -8.51 0.43
N ASP A 190 22.29 -9.43 0.00
CA ASP A 190 22.34 -10.76 0.62
C ASP A 190 22.98 -10.75 2.02
N SER A 191 24.14 -10.11 2.20
CA SER A 191 24.81 -10.07 3.50
C SER A 191 24.17 -9.09 4.49
N SER A 192 23.68 -7.93 4.02
CA SER A 192 23.08 -6.94 4.90
C SER A 192 21.60 -7.19 5.19
N TRP A 193 20.86 -7.90 4.34
CA TRP A 193 19.47 -8.28 4.64
C TRP A 193 19.39 -9.26 5.81
N GLU A 194 20.19 -10.33 5.79
CA GLU A 194 20.21 -11.28 6.92
C GLU A 194 20.72 -10.63 8.19
N GLU A 195 21.72 -9.75 8.10
CA GLU A 195 22.21 -8.97 9.22
C GLU A 195 21.11 -8.05 9.78
N VAL A 196 20.39 -7.32 8.92
CA VAL A 196 19.27 -6.47 9.30
C VAL A 196 18.14 -7.28 9.92
N LEU A 197 17.84 -8.46 9.40
CA LEU A 197 16.86 -9.36 10.01
C LEU A 197 17.31 -9.80 11.40
N ARG A 198 18.56 -10.27 11.57
CA ARG A 198 19.11 -10.66 12.88
C ARG A 198 19.13 -9.49 13.86
N GLU A 199 19.53 -8.30 13.43
CA GLU A 199 19.49 -7.08 14.23
C GLU A 199 18.05 -6.72 14.62
N SER A 200 17.10 -6.85 13.69
CA SER A 200 15.69 -6.58 13.95
C SER A 200 15.10 -7.55 14.97
N GLU A 201 15.41 -8.84 14.86
CA GLU A 201 14.96 -9.89 15.78
C GLU A 201 15.58 -9.70 17.17
N ARG A 202 16.87 -9.39 17.25
CA ARG A 202 17.56 -9.07 18.51
C ARG A 202 16.95 -7.85 19.17
N PHE A 203 16.64 -6.81 18.39
CA PHE A 203 15.97 -5.62 18.89
C PHE A 203 14.56 -5.94 19.39
N GLN A 204 13.76 -6.66 18.61
CA GLN A 204 12.40 -7.08 18.98
C GLN A 204 12.41 -7.89 20.28
N ALA A 205 13.28 -8.90 20.41
CA ALA A 205 13.40 -9.71 21.62
C ALA A 205 13.77 -8.85 22.85
N LYS A 206 14.72 -7.93 22.69
CA LYS A 206 15.13 -7.01 23.75
C LYS A 206 13.98 -6.08 24.17
N ILE A 207 13.27 -5.49 23.20
CA ILE A 207 12.17 -4.58 23.49
C ILE A 207 11.01 -5.33 24.14
N LYS A 208 10.63 -6.51 23.64
CA LYS A 208 9.59 -7.35 24.26
C LYS A 208 9.88 -7.63 25.74
N ALA A 209 11.13 -7.96 26.07
CA ALA A 209 11.52 -8.18 27.47
C ALA A 209 11.33 -6.92 28.33
N ILE A 210 11.74 -5.75 27.82
CA ILE A 210 11.60 -4.47 28.52
C ILE A 210 10.13 -4.06 28.64
N MET A 211 9.31 -4.31 27.62
CA MET A 211 7.88 -3.97 27.60
C MET A 211 7.11 -4.59 28.78
N LEU A 212 7.55 -5.74 29.30
CA LEU A 212 6.92 -6.40 30.46
C LEU A 212 7.03 -5.58 31.76
N GLU A 213 7.97 -4.64 31.84
CA GLU A 213 8.17 -3.79 33.03
C GLU A 213 7.26 -2.54 33.02
N PHE A 214 6.55 -2.28 31.92
CA PHE A 214 5.74 -1.08 31.73
C PHE A 214 4.27 -1.43 31.44
N ASP A 215 3.37 -0.53 31.82
CA ASP A 215 1.97 -0.60 31.36
C ASP A 215 1.92 -0.31 29.86
N PHE A 216 1.13 -1.10 29.11
CA PHE A 216 0.98 -0.98 27.66
C PHE A 216 0.43 0.37 27.21
N ASN A 217 -0.31 1.10 28.07
CA ASN A 217 -0.73 2.48 27.82
C ASN A 217 0.45 3.46 27.82
N PHE A 218 1.54 3.12 28.51
CA PHE A 218 2.76 3.94 28.63
C PHE A 218 3.93 3.39 27.80
N ILE A 219 3.68 2.47 26.88
CA ILE A 219 4.65 2.08 25.85
C ILE A 219 4.29 2.81 24.57
N ILE A 220 5.06 3.83 24.21
CA ILE A 220 4.69 4.81 23.20
C ILE A 220 5.66 4.73 22.03
N ASN A 221 5.11 4.66 20.81
CA ASN A 221 5.88 4.83 19.59
C ASN A 221 5.41 6.06 18.82
N THR A 222 6.37 6.85 18.35
CA THR A 222 6.10 8.14 17.70
C THR A 222 6.81 8.26 16.37
N SER A 223 6.21 8.94 15.40
CA SER A 223 6.84 9.18 14.10
C SER A 223 6.34 10.47 13.45
N GLN A 224 7.22 11.03 12.61
CA GLN A 224 6.94 12.23 11.82
C GLN A 224 6.39 11.86 10.44
N MET A 225 5.29 12.49 10.07
CA MET A 225 4.66 12.39 8.76
C MET A 225 4.67 13.74 8.04
N GLU A 226 5.13 13.74 6.79
CA GLU A 226 5.08 14.91 5.91
C GLU A 226 3.82 14.85 5.04
N PHE A 227 3.13 15.99 4.94
CA PHE A 227 1.96 16.20 4.08
C PHE A 227 2.20 17.38 3.14
N GLN A 228 1.62 17.26 1.94
CA GLN A 228 1.48 18.37 1.00
C GLN A 228 0.17 19.08 1.28
N HIS A 229 0.13 20.41 1.19
CA HIS A 229 -1.14 21.16 1.24
C HIS A 229 -2.08 20.72 0.10
N GLN A 230 -1.51 20.40 -1.06
CA GLN A 230 -2.26 19.87 -2.20
C GLN A 230 -1.97 18.37 -2.36
N MET A 231 -2.82 17.51 -1.79
CA MET A 231 -2.84 16.10 -2.19
C MET A 231 -3.57 16.02 -3.54
N LEU A 232 -2.82 16.19 -4.64
CA LEU A 232 -3.35 16.27 -6.00
C LEU A 232 -4.46 15.23 -6.26
N ILE A 233 -5.55 15.78 -6.78
CA ILE A 233 -6.74 15.14 -7.34
C ILE A 233 -6.29 14.05 -8.32
N ALA A 234 -7.04 12.94 -8.37
CA ALA A 234 -6.87 11.87 -9.35
C ALA A 234 -6.60 12.43 -10.76
N PRO A 235 -5.84 11.72 -11.63
CA PRO A 235 -5.54 12.23 -12.96
C PRO A 235 -6.83 12.64 -13.66
N VAL A 236 -6.97 13.94 -13.92
CA VAL A 236 -8.10 14.49 -14.65
C VAL A 236 -8.10 13.83 -16.01
N LEU A 237 -9.20 13.13 -16.35
CA LEU A 237 -9.43 12.67 -17.72
C LEU A 237 -9.54 13.92 -18.59
N LYS A 238 -8.48 14.22 -19.35
CA LYS A 238 -8.44 15.35 -20.28
C LYS A 238 -8.18 14.83 -21.69
N THR A 239 -9.00 15.29 -22.62
CA THR A 239 -8.84 15.06 -24.07
C THR A 239 -7.59 15.78 -24.59
N PHE A 240 -6.78 15.09 -25.40
CA PHE A 240 -5.57 15.62 -26.05
C PHE A 240 -5.93 16.52 -27.25
N PRO A 241 -5.05 17.48 -27.66
CA PRO A 241 -3.66 17.66 -27.23
C PRO A 241 -3.37 19.04 -26.59
N LEU A 242 -2.55 19.06 -25.53
CA LEU A 242 -1.94 20.31 -25.05
C LEU A 242 -0.43 20.13 -24.83
N LYS A 243 0.35 21.00 -25.48
CA LYS A 243 1.80 21.09 -25.36
C LYS A 243 2.18 21.47 -23.92
N ARG A 244 3.18 20.77 -23.39
CA ARG A 244 3.70 20.87 -22.02
C ARG A 244 4.28 22.27 -21.71
N LYS A 245 3.76 22.90 -20.67
CA LYS A 245 4.53 23.60 -19.62
C LYS A 245 4.05 23.02 -18.28
N LEU A 246 4.62 21.90 -17.85
CA LEU A 246 4.25 21.22 -16.60
C LEU A 246 5.49 20.69 -15.86
N GLN A 247 6.59 21.43 -15.96
CA GLN A 247 7.86 21.02 -15.38
C GLN A 247 8.66 22.27 -14.98
N GLU A 248 8.11 23.08 -14.07
CA GLU A 248 8.86 24.13 -13.36
C GLU A 248 8.13 24.67 -12.11
N GLU A 249 6.81 24.50 -11.96
CA GLU A 249 6.08 25.08 -10.79
C GLU A 249 5.92 24.16 -9.56
N TYR A 250 6.37 22.90 -9.60
CA TYR A 250 6.16 21.97 -8.48
C TYR A 250 7.20 22.06 -7.35
N GLU A 251 8.29 22.82 -7.51
CA GLU A 251 9.35 22.91 -6.50
C GLU A 251 8.97 23.77 -5.28
N ASN A 252 7.91 24.59 -5.37
CA ASN A 252 7.39 25.41 -4.28
C ASN A 252 6.13 24.83 -3.60
N THR A 253 6.00 23.50 -3.55
CA THR A 253 4.88 22.88 -2.83
C THR A 253 5.02 23.18 -1.32
N TYR A 254 4.01 23.81 -0.70
CA TYR A 254 3.97 24.01 0.75
C TYR A 254 3.78 22.66 1.45
N PHE A 255 4.74 22.25 2.27
CA PHE A 255 4.65 21.04 3.10
C PHE A 255 4.45 21.42 4.57
N TYR A 256 3.75 20.58 5.31
CA TYR A 256 3.68 20.63 6.78
C TYR A 256 3.95 19.24 7.34
N THR A 257 4.31 19.19 8.62
CA THR A 257 4.62 17.93 9.30
C THR A 257 3.73 17.70 10.51
N LEU A 258 3.37 16.43 10.72
CA LEU A 258 2.62 15.96 11.88
C LEU A 258 3.44 14.92 12.63
N GLN A 259 3.46 15.02 13.96
CA GLN A 259 3.96 13.97 14.82
C GLN A 259 2.76 13.22 15.41
N PHE A 260 2.66 11.93 15.06
CA PHE A 260 1.66 11.04 15.64
C PHE A 260 2.31 10.08 16.63
N SER A 261 1.55 9.71 17.65
CA SER A 261 2.01 8.81 18.70
C SER A 261 0.91 7.83 19.07
N ILE A 262 1.29 6.55 19.17
CA ILE A 262 0.39 5.46 19.52
C ILE A 262 0.99 4.65 20.67
N THR A 263 0.12 3.98 21.43
CA THR A 263 0.48 3.13 22.57
C THR A 263 0.42 1.66 22.20
N ALA A 264 1.16 0.82 22.92
CA ALA A 264 1.08 -0.64 22.78
C ALA A 264 -0.27 -1.22 23.24
N SER A 265 -1.07 -0.46 23.99
CA SER A 265 -2.47 -0.77 24.32
C SER A 265 -3.45 -0.46 23.18
N GLY A 266 -2.98 -0.02 22.01
CA GLY A 266 -3.83 0.25 20.87
C GLY A 266 -4.51 1.63 20.90
N LYS A 267 -4.04 2.57 21.73
CA LYS A 267 -4.60 3.92 21.83
C LYS A 267 -3.75 4.92 21.07
N MET A 268 -4.39 5.98 20.60
CA MET A 268 -3.72 7.14 20.03
C MET A 268 -3.59 8.22 21.10
N LEU A 269 -2.46 8.94 21.13
CA LEU A 269 -2.28 10.04 22.07
C LEU A 269 -3.31 11.16 21.79
N PRO A 270 -3.79 11.87 22.83
CA PRO A 270 -4.91 12.80 22.71
C PRO A 270 -4.58 14.10 21.97
N VAL A 271 -3.30 14.38 21.73
CA VAL A 271 -2.85 15.62 21.08
C VAL A 271 -1.90 15.29 19.94
N VAL A 272 -2.20 15.77 18.73
CA VAL A 272 -1.29 15.71 17.59
C VAL A 272 -0.47 16.99 17.49
N PHE A 273 0.84 16.86 17.21
CA PHE A 273 1.73 18.00 17.02
C PHE A 273 1.84 18.34 15.53
N LEU A 274 1.49 19.57 15.16
CA LEU A 274 1.50 20.10 13.81
C LEU A 274 2.57 21.19 13.66
N CYS A 275 3.50 21.00 12.73
CA CYS A 275 4.51 21.99 12.37
C CYS A 275 4.25 22.52 10.96
N MET A 276 3.90 23.81 10.89
CA MET A 276 3.59 24.52 9.65
C MET A 276 4.84 25.17 9.05
N ARG A 277 4.84 25.35 7.73
CA ARG A 277 5.88 26.12 7.05
C ARG A 277 5.56 27.61 7.11
N GLU A 278 6.43 28.37 7.76
CA GLU A 278 6.39 29.83 7.81
C GLU A 278 7.74 30.39 7.35
N PRO A 279 7.82 31.23 6.29
CA PRO A 279 9.10 31.70 5.73
C PRO A 279 10.03 32.35 6.77
N THR A 280 9.46 33.08 7.72
CA THR A 280 10.17 33.74 8.83
C THR A 280 10.57 32.77 9.94
N GLY A 281 9.99 31.55 9.96
CA GLY A 281 10.12 30.55 11.02
C GLY A 281 9.35 30.90 12.29
N LYS A 282 8.53 31.96 12.28
CA LYS A 282 7.72 32.41 13.42
C LYS A 282 6.38 32.93 12.92
N PHE A 283 5.30 32.59 13.63
CA PHE A 283 4.00 33.21 13.37
C PHE A 283 4.04 34.71 13.69
N ASN A 284 3.40 35.50 12.83
CA ASN A 284 3.11 36.89 13.16
C ASN A 284 2.08 36.96 14.31
N PHE A 285 1.93 38.13 14.94
CA PHE A 285 1.09 38.30 16.12
C PHE A 285 -0.40 37.93 15.87
N ALA A 286 -0.94 38.37 14.74
CA ALA A 286 -2.33 38.10 14.38
C ALA A 286 -2.61 36.60 14.16
N THR A 287 -1.75 35.93 13.38
CA THR A 287 -1.79 34.49 13.13
C THR A 287 -1.60 33.71 14.43
N LYS A 288 -0.68 34.11 15.30
CA LYS A 288 -0.49 33.46 16.61
C LYS A 288 -1.73 33.55 17.49
N LYS A 289 -2.38 34.73 17.57
CA LYS A 289 -3.64 34.91 18.31
C LYS A 289 -4.75 34.01 17.76
N LYS A 290 -4.84 33.91 16.43
CA LYS A 290 -5.79 33.05 15.72
C LYS A 290 -5.53 31.57 16.00
N ILE A 291 -4.28 31.11 15.91
CA ILE A 291 -3.88 29.75 16.24
C ILE A 291 -4.19 29.40 17.69
N ASN A 292 -3.85 30.29 18.63
CA ASN A 292 -4.13 30.04 20.05
C ASN A 292 -5.64 29.86 20.32
N LYS A 293 -6.48 30.65 19.64
CA LYS A 293 -7.94 30.49 19.70
C LYS A 293 -8.38 29.12 19.16
N LEU A 294 -7.83 28.69 18.03
CA LEU A 294 -8.13 27.39 17.42
C LEU A 294 -7.63 26.22 18.29
N MET A 295 -6.41 26.31 18.83
CA MET A 295 -5.86 25.30 19.74
C MET A 295 -6.72 25.17 21.01
N SER A 296 -7.16 26.29 21.58
CA SER A 296 -8.09 26.29 22.72
C SER A 296 -9.46 25.71 22.36
N TYR A 297 -9.93 25.96 21.13
CA TYR A 297 -11.22 25.47 20.65
C TYR A 297 -11.22 23.95 20.38
N TYR A 298 -10.18 23.44 19.72
CA TYR A 298 -10.08 22.02 19.34
C TYR A 298 -9.47 21.12 20.42
N LYS A 299 -8.58 21.67 21.27
CA LYS A 299 -7.88 21.01 22.40
C LYS A 299 -7.00 19.80 22.07
N ASN A 300 -7.18 19.17 20.92
CA ASN A 300 -6.50 17.94 20.50
C ASN A 300 -5.41 18.20 19.44
N VAL A 301 -5.04 19.46 19.19
CA VAL A 301 -3.97 19.83 18.25
C VAL A 301 -3.07 20.86 18.90
N PHE A 302 -1.75 20.64 18.83
CA PHE A 302 -0.74 21.62 19.17
C PHE A 302 -0.04 22.11 17.90
N VAL A 303 0.05 23.42 17.69
CA VAL A 303 0.55 24.00 16.43
C VAL A 303 1.82 24.82 16.66
N THR A 304 2.84 24.55 15.86
CA THR A 304 4.09 25.31 15.77
C THR A 304 4.42 25.63 14.30
N CYS A 305 5.50 26.36 14.06
CA CYS A 305 6.03 26.58 12.73
C CYS A 305 7.56 26.46 12.64
N SER A 306 8.04 26.23 11.42
CA SER A 306 9.46 26.31 11.06
C SER A 306 9.62 26.85 9.64
N LYS A 307 10.84 27.25 9.26
CA LYS A 307 11.13 27.79 7.91
C LYS A 307 10.83 26.79 6.79
N SER A 308 11.06 25.51 7.04
CA SER A 308 10.88 24.43 6.07
C SER A 308 9.55 23.68 6.23
N GLY A 309 8.82 23.90 7.33
CA GLY A 309 7.69 23.06 7.73
C GLY A 309 8.09 21.69 8.29
N LYS A 310 9.39 21.41 8.43
CA LYS A 310 9.91 20.21 9.09
C LYS A 310 10.14 20.47 10.58
N MET A 311 10.07 19.43 11.41
CA MET A 311 10.41 19.55 12.82
C MET A 311 11.91 19.83 12.99
N THR A 312 12.22 20.75 13.91
CA THR A 312 13.57 21.04 14.40
C THR A 312 13.74 20.45 15.79
N ASN A 313 14.96 20.39 16.32
CA ASN A 313 15.22 19.93 17.70
C ASN A 313 14.36 20.69 18.72
N LEU A 314 14.27 22.01 18.59
CA LEU A 314 13.41 22.85 19.44
C LEU A 314 11.92 22.48 19.31
N SER A 315 11.46 22.19 18.09
CA SER A 315 10.06 21.77 17.88
C SER A 315 9.81 20.39 18.48
N TYR A 316 10.79 19.49 18.44
CA TYR A 316 10.71 18.18 19.08
C TYR A 316 10.65 18.30 20.61
N ILE A 317 11.45 19.19 21.21
CA ILE A 317 11.36 19.51 22.65
C ILE A 317 9.94 20.03 22.99
N ASN A 318 9.37 20.90 22.16
CA ASN A 318 8.00 21.37 22.35
C ASN A 318 6.99 20.21 22.25
N TYR A 319 7.18 19.26 21.32
CA TYR A 319 6.35 18.06 21.25
C TYR A 319 6.43 17.25 22.57
N LEU A 320 7.62 17.02 23.11
CA LEU A 320 7.80 16.31 24.37
C LEU A 320 7.08 17.03 25.53
N LYS A 321 7.22 18.36 25.61
CA LYS A 321 6.65 19.17 26.70
C LYS A 321 5.13 19.33 26.61
N TYR A 322 4.58 19.52 25.41
CA TYR A 322 3.17 19.90 25.25
C TYR A 322 2.24 18.77 24.79
N CYS A 323 2.78 17.70 24.21
CA CYS A 323 1.99 16.56 23.78
C CYS A 323 2.26 15.30 24.62
N LEU A 324 3.53 14.99 24.89
CA LEU A 324 3.90 13.75 25.57
C LEU A 324 3.82 13.85 27.09
N SER A 325 4.43 14.89 27.69
CA SER A 325 4.44 15.11 29.14
C SER A 325 3.05 15.18 29.78
N PRO A 326 2.05 15.88 29.21
CA PRO A 326 0.70 15.88 29.77
C PRO A 326 -0.01 14.52 29.70
N TYR A 327 0.44 13.61 28.83
CA TYR A 327 -0.15 12.28 28.71
C TYR A 327 0.46 11.28 29.70
N VAL A 328 1.78 11.30 29.87
CA VAL A 328 2.49 10.37 30.76
C VAL A 328 2.42 10.80 32.22
N GLU A 329 2.28 12.10 32.47
CA GLU A 329 2.25 12.71 33.80
C GLU A 329 3.47 12.27 34.65
N LYS A 330 3.23 11.49 35.72
CA LYS A 330 4.27 10.95 36.62
C LYS A 330 4.53 9.46 36.40
N ASN A 331 3.90 8.83 35.41
CA ASN A 331 4.03 7.39 35.17
C ASN A 331 5.36 7.07 34.51
N LYS A 332 5.92 5.91 34.86
CA LYS A 332 7.07 5.36 34.14
C LYS A 332 6.62 4.91 32.75
N PHE A 333 7.35 5.31 31.72
CA PHE A 333 6.97 5.04 30.34
C PHE A 333 8.18 4.66 29.47
N LEU A 334 7.91 3.88 28.42
CA LEU A 334 8.88 3.46 27.42
C LEU A 334 8.60 4.20 26.10
N LEU A 335 9.58 4.96 25.62
CA LEU A 335 9.48 5.71 24.37
C LEU A 335 10.36 5.07 23.28
N LEU A 336 9.71 4.60 22.21
CA LEU A 336 10.37 4.06 21.02
C LEU A 336 10.46 5.12 19.93
N VAL A 337 11.68 5.48 19.52
CA VAL A 337 11.95 6.54 18.52
C VAL A 337 12.83 6.02 17.38
N ASP A 338 12.68 6.63 16.21
CA ASP A 338 13.61 6.41 15.09
C ASP A 338 14.97 7.07 15.37
N SER A 339 16.04 6.39 14.97
CA SER A 339 17.42 6.88 14.90
C SER A 339 17.60 8.26 14.25
N LEU A 340 16.77 8.61 13.27
CA LEU A 340 16.85 9.92 12.58
C LEU A 340 16.16 11.06 13.35
N GLY A 341 15.35 10.73 14.37
CA GLY A 341 14.61 11.69 15.18
C GLY A 341 15.01 11.70 16.65
N SER A 342 15.92 10.83 17.08
CA SER A 342 16.37 10.75 18.48
C SER A 342 17.24 11.95 18.86
N GLN A 343 16.87 12.62 19.94
CA GLN A 343 17.72 13.60 20.63
C GLN A 343 18.70 12.90 21.60
N PRO A 344 19.74 13.59 22.09
CA PRO A 344 20.57 13.11 23.20
C PRO A 344 19.73 12.71 24.41
N VAL A 345 20.20 11.72 25.17
CA VAL A 345 19.49 11.19 26.35
C VAL A 345 19.22 12.30 27.37
N ASP A 346 20.19 13.18 27.58
CA ASP A 346 20.11 14.34 28.48
C ASP A 346 18.87 15.22 28.23
N THR A 347 18.43 15.36 26.97
CA THR A 347 17.24 16.14 26.63
C THR A 347 15.95 15.52 27.18
N TYR A 348 15.89 14.19 27.29
CA TYR A 348 14.74 13.51 27.87
C TYR A 348 14.79 13.56 29.39
N ASP A 349 15.97 13.41 29.98
CA ASP A 349 16.17 13.48 31.42
C ASP A 349 15.76 14.87 31.93
N GLU A 350 16.22 15.96 31.30
CA GLU A 350 15.82 17.35 31.64
C GLU A 350 14.29 17.60 31.61
N ILE A 351 13.53 16.84 30.83
CA ILE A 351 12.08 17.03 30.68
C ILE A 351 11.27 16.10 31.60
N PHE A 352 11.78 14.91 31.87
CA PHE A 352 11.04 13.82 32.53
C PHE A 352 11.65 13.37 33.87
N GLU A 353 12.65 14.10 34.37
CA GLU A 353 13.20 13.98 35.71
C GLU A 353 12.24 14.60 36.74
N ASP A 354 11.95 13.86 37.81
CA ASP A 354 11.15 14.35 38.93
C ASP A 354 11.97 15.24 39.88
N GLU A 355 11.32 15.89 40.85
CA GLU A 355 11.98 16.74 41.86
C GLU A 355 13.02 15.99 42.72
N LEU A 356 13.07 14.65 42.64
CA LEU A 356 13.98 13.76 43.37
C LEU A 356 15.09 13.20 42.46
N GLY A 357 15.21 13.68 41.22
CA GLY A 357 16.25 13.26 40.28
C GLY A 357 16.01 11.91 39.61
N ARG A 358 14.77 11.39 39.63
CA ARG A 358 14.42 10.11 39.02
C ARG A 358 13.77 10.33 37.66
N THR A 359 14.34 9.69 36.65
CA THR A 359 13.83 9.77 35.27
C THR A 359 12.67 8.78 35.09
N SER A 360 11.52 9.31 34.65
CA SER A 360 10.33 8.51 34.34
C SER A 360 10.34 7.90 32.94
N CYS A 361 11.24 8.38 32.06
CA CYS A 361 11.33 8.02 30.66
C CYS A 361 12.43 6.98 30.39
N SER A 362 12.08 5.85 29.78
CA SER A 362 13.05 4.95 29.15
C SER A 362 13.01 5.12 27.65
N VAL A 363 14.07 5.64 27.03
CA VAL A 363 14.13 5.82 25.58
C VAL A 363 14.84 4.63 24.93
N LYS A 364 14.26 4.07 23.87
CA LYS A 364 14.93 3.09 23.00
C LYS A 364 14.87 3.54 21.55
N VAL A 365 16.06 3.62 20.96
CA VAL A 365 16.25 4.03 19.57
C VAL A 365 16.18 2.81 18.67
N ILE A 366 15.31 2.85 17.67
CA ILE A 366 15.18 1.82 16.65
C ILE A 366 16.37 1.96 15.68
N PRO A 367 17.11 0.87 15.39
CA PRO A 367 18.21 0.92 14.44
C PRO A 367 17.75 1.37 13.05
N SER A 368 18.51 2.27 12.42
CA SER A 368 18.13 2.93 11.14
C SER A 368 17.79 1.95 10.02
N LYS A 369 18.48 0.81 9.95
CA LYS A 369 18.24 -0.23 8.95
C LYS A 369 17.02 -1.12 9.27
N CYS A 370 16.57 -1.12 10.53
CA CYS A 370 15.49 -1.98 11.03
C CYS A 370 14.11 -1.29 11.08
N VAL A 371 14.02 -0.01 10.68
CA VAL A 371 12.78 0.80 10.77
C VAL A 371 11.60 0.14 10.05
N SER A 372 11.82 -0.56 8.94
CA SER A 372 10.76 -1.28 8.24
C SER A 372 10.15 -2.45 9.02
N PHE A 373 10.88 -3.00 9.99
CA PHE A 373 10.47 -4.21 10.74
C PHE A 373 10.10 -3.94 12.18
N CYS A 374 10.61 -2.86 12.78
CA CYS A 374 10.51 -2.65 14.23
C CYS A 374 9.76 -1.37 14.61
N HIS A 375 9.28 -0.58 13.65
CA HIS A 375 8.67 0.73 13.91
C HIS A 375 7.15 0.72 13.64
N PRO A 376 6.31 0.67 14.68
CA PRO A 376 4.84 0.69 14.54
C PRO A 376 4.31 1.88 13.74
N CYS A 377 4.79 3.08 14.04
CA CYS A 377 4.45 4.32 13.34
C CYS A 377 5.33 4.59 12.11
N ASN A 378 5.95 3.58 11.50
CA ASN A 378 6.75 3.79 10.29
C ASN A 378 5.97 4.65 9.26
N LYS A 379 6.61 5.70 8.74
CA LYS A 379 6.05 6.59 7.70
C LYS A 379 5.50 5.86 6.47
N ARG A 380 6.04 4.66 6.18
CA ARG A 380 5.58 3.72 5.12
C ARG A 380 4.80 2.52 5.66
N GLY A 381 4.66 2.41 6.97
CA GLY A 381 3.91 1.37 7.66
C GLY A 381 2.40 1.54 7.51
N TYR A 382 1.69 0.49 7.94
CA TYR A 382 0.25 0.36 7.79
C TYR A 382 -0.53 1.52 8.42
N PHE A 383 -0.21 1.90 9.66
CA PHE A 383 -0.91 2.98 10.37
C PHE A 383 -0.87 4.32 9.62
N CYS A 384 0.34 4.75 9.23
CA CYS A 384 0.54 5.98 8.46
C CYS A 384 -0.14 5.94 7.09
N TYR A 385 -0.26 4.77 6.47
CA TYR A 385 -1.02 4.60 5.23
C TYR A 385 -2.52 4.85 5.44
N GLN A 386 -3.10 4.35 6.53
CA GLN A 386 -4.51 4.56 6.85
C GLN A 386 -4.82 6.05 7.05
N ILE A 387 -3.96 6.79 7.77
CA ILE A 387 -4.06 8.24 7.91
C ILE A 387 -4.06 8.95 6.53
N LYS A 388 -3.09 8.62 5.67
CA LYS A 388 -3.01 9.21 4.32
C LYS A 388 -4.24 8.88 3.48
N SER A 389 -4.79 7.66 3.64
CA SER A 389 -6.01 7.22 2.97
C SER A 389 -7.22 8.06 3.40
N PHE A 390 -7.35 8.35 4.70
CA PHE A 390 -8.40 9.23 5.24
C PHE A 390 -8.31 10.63 4.62
N VAL A 391 -7.14 11.28 4.74
CA VAL A 391 -6.92 12.64 4.24
C VAL A 391 -7.18 12.71 2.74
N LYS A 392 -6.70 11.72 1.98
CA LYS A 392 -6.93 11.64 0.54
C LYS A 392 -8.42 11.50 0.20
N ARG A 393 -9.17 10.67 0.92
CA ARG A 393 -10.62 10.51 0.68
C ARG A 393 -11.39 11.78 1.03
N PHE A 394 -10.99 12.45 2.11
CA PHE A 394 -11.56 13.72 2.52
C PHE A 394 -11.41 14.79 1.42
N HIS A 395 -10.20 14.98 0.88
CA HIS A 395 -9.96 15.96 -0.18
C HIS A 395 -10.62 15.61 -1.53
N ASN A 396 -10.86 14.32 -1.82
CA ASN A 396 -11.45 13.87 -3.09
C ASN A 396 -12.97 13.75 -3.06
N PHE A 397 -13.64 14.14 -1.96
CA PHE A 397 -15.10 14.10 -1.92
C PHE A 397 -15.71 15.20 -2.81
N PRO A 398 -16.75 14.91 -3.63
CA PRO A 398 -17.33 15.91 -4.53
C PRO A 398 -17.82 17.17 -3.82
N GLY A 399 -18.48 17.05 -2.67
CA GLY A 399 -18.95 18.20 -1.88
C GLY A 399 -17.83 19.01 -1.19
N VAL A 400 -16.58 18.56 -1.29
CA VAL A 400 -15.39 19.27 -0.81
C VAL A 400 -14.71 20.06 -1.94
N TYR A 401 -15.06 19.79 -3.21
CA TYR A 401 -14.39 20.42 -4.35
C TYR A 401 -14.51 21.95 -4.34
N GLU A 402 -15.70 22.47 -3.98
CA GLU A 402 -15.98 23.90 -3.84
C GLU A 402 -15.26 24.53 -2.62
N LYS A 403 -14.85 23.71 -1.65
CA LYS A 403 -14.20 24.14 -0.39
C LYS A 403 -12.69 23.87 -0.38
N GLN A 404 -12.09 23.51 -1.52
CA GLN A 404 -10.67 23.15 -1.58
C GLN A 404 -9.74 24.28 -1.15
N GLU A 405 -10.08 25.53 -1.42
CA GLU A 405 -9.30 26.70 -1.01
C GLU A 405 -9.30 26.84 0.52
N GLU A 406 -10.45 26.64 1.18
CA GLU A 406 -10.57 26.70 2.65
C GLU A 406 -9.75 25.59 3.32
N LEU A 407 -9.80 24.37 2.80
CA LEU A 407 -9.04 23.23 3.35
C LEU A 407 -7.53 23.40 3.29
N GLN A 408 -7.05 24.22 2.35
CA GLN A 408 -5.63 24.53 2.18
C GLN A 408 -5.18 25.67 3.09
N THR A 409 -6.09 26.38 3.74
CA THR A 409 -5.73 27.38 4.74
C THR A 409 -5.18 26.72 6.01
N LEU A 410 -4.43 27.49 6.79
CA LEU A 410 -3.97 27.10 8.12
C LEU A 410 -5.12 26.58 9.01
N GLU A 411 -6.28 27.24 8.99
CA GLU A 411 -7.43 26.82 9.79
C GLU A 411 -7.97 25.48 9.30
N GLY A 412 -8.04 25.32 7.98
CA GLY A 412 -8.52 24.11 7.35
C GLY A 412 -7.67 22.90 7.70
N VAL A 413 -6.34 23.06 7.66
CA VAL A 413 -5.37 22.02 8.06
C VAL A 413 -5.51 21.66 9.53
N ILE A 414 -5.58 22.65 10.44
CA ILE A 414 -5.74 22.41 11.88
C ILE A 414 -7.05 21.66 12.15
N LYS A 415 -8.14 22.10 11.53
CA LYS A 415 -9.47 21.51 11.68
C LYS A 415 -9.54 20.08 11.15
N LEU A 416 -8.95 19.83 9.97
CA LEU A 416 -8.87 18.50 9.36
C LEU A 416 -8.14 17.51 10.27
N HIS A 417 -6.97 17.89 10.81
CA HIS A 417 -6.19 16.99 11.67
C HIS A 417 -6.81 16.82 13.05
N SER A 418 -7.50 17.84 13.56
CA SER A 418 -8.34 17.71 14.76
C SER A 418 -9.46 16.68 14.56
N LEU A 419 -10.16 16.72 13.42
CA LEU A 419 -11.23 15.78 13.07
C LEU A 419 -10.68 14.36 12.85
N LEU A 420 -9.57 14.24 12.13
CA LEU A 420 -8.88 12.97 11.91
C LEU A 420 -8.50 12.32 13.25
N LEU A 421 -7.85 13.08 14.14
CA LEU A 421 -7.44 12.57 15.45
C LEU A 421 -8.65 12.13 16.25
N HIS A 422 -9.72 12.95 16.29
CA HIS A 422 -10.97 12.55 16.94
C HIS A 422 -11.47 11.21 16.39
N GLN A 423 -11.57 11.03 15.06
CA GLN A 423 -12.02 9.76 14.49
C GLN A 423 -11.12 8.59 14.89
N LEU A 424 -9.80 8.75 14.82
CA LEU A 424 -8.82 7.71 15.14
C LEU A 424 -8.74 7.36 16.62
N SER A 425 -9.13 8.27 17.52
CA SER A 425 -9.25 8.01 18.95
C SER A 425 -10.45 7.12 19.31
N ALA A 426 -11.30 6.75 18.35
CA ALA A 426 -12.43 5.86 18.60
C ALA A 426 -11.98 4.43 18.94
N PRO A 427 -12.62 3.74 19.92
CA PRO A 427 -12.26 2.37 20.30
C PRO A 427 -12.29 1.36 19.14
N VAL A 428 -13.13 1.60 18.12
CA VAL A 428 -13.21 0.75 16.92
C VAL A 428 -11.88 0.65 16.14
N PHE A 429 -10.97 1.60 16.33
CA PHE A 429 -9.64 1.60 15.69
C PHE A 429 -8.53 1.02 16.57
N GLU A 430 -8.83 0.60 17.82
CA GLU A 430 -7.85 -0.06 18.68
C GLU A 430 -7.21 -1.29 18.01
N PRO A 431 -7.96 -2.21 17.36
CA PRO A 431 -7.38 -3.35 16.64
C PRO A 431 -6.46 -2.92 15.48
N MET A 432 -6.75 -1.79 14.83
CA MET A 432 -5.93 -1.24 13.74
C MET A 432 -4.58 -0.75 14.26
N ILE A 433 -4.57 -0.12 15.45
CA ILE A 433 -3.34 0.37 16.09
C ILE A 433 -2.54 -0.82 16.61
N LEU A 434 -3.16 -1.79 17.29
CA LEU A 434 -2.51 -3.03 17.72
C LEU A 434 -1.89 -3.79 16.55
N TYR A 435 -2.54 -3.78 15.38
CA TYR A 435 -1.97 -4.40 14.18
C TYR A 435 -0.64 -3.77 13.77
N ALA A 436 -0.45 -2.45 13.97
CA ALA A 436 0.83 -1.80 13.68
C ALA A 436 1.97 -2.31 14.58
N TRP A 437 1.65 -2.63 15.84
CA TRP A 437 2.58 -3.24 16.78
C TRP A 437 2.86 -4.71 16.48
N PHE A 438 1.82 -5.47 16.12
CA PHE A 438 1.94 -6.85 15.64
C PHE A 438 2.78 -6.94 14.36
N ALA A 439 2.52 -6.07 13.37
CA ALA A 439 3.29 -6.00 12.12
C ALA A 439 4.77 -5.64 12.36
N SER A 440 5.06 -4.97 13.47
CA SER A 440 6.43 -4.69 13.92
C SER A 440 7.04 -5.82 14.77
N LYS A 441 6.32 -6.93 14.93
CA LYS A 441 6.64 -8.10 15.77
C LYS A 441 6.95 -7.75 17.23
N LEU A 442 6.40 -6.65 17.75
CA LEU A 442 6.56 -6.26 19.15
C LEU A 442 5.45 -6.82 20.05
N ILE A 443 4.31 -7.17 19.45
CA ILE A 443 3.19 -7.88 20.09
C ILE A 443 2.95 -9.18 19.31
N GLU A 444 2.47 -10.23 19.99
CA GLU A 444 2.31 -11.57 19.42
C GLU A 444 0.91 -11.82 18.89
N ASP A 445 -0.10 -11.25 19.54
CA ASP A 445 -1.49 -11.44 19.17
C ASP A 445 -1.81 -10.67 17.90
N GLU A 446 -2.30 -11.39 16.88
CA GLU A 446 -2.81 -10.79 15.65
C GLU A 446 -4.25 -10.28 15.90
N PRO A 447 -4.47 -8.95 15.88
CA PRO A 447 -5.80 -8.42 16.06
C PRO A 447 -6.61 -8.51 14.77
N LYS A 448 -7.93 -8.73 14.90
CA LYS A 448 -8.86 -8.64 13.77
C LYS A 448 -9.04 -7.18 13.36
N MET A 449 -8.23 -6.74 12.42
CA MET A 449 -8.22 -5.34 11.99
C MET A 449 -9.40 -4.99 11.07
N ILE A 450 -9.82 -3.72 11.15
CA ILE A 450 -10.76 -3.10 10.23
C ILE A 450 -10.08 -1.83 9.68
N ASN A 451 -10.21 -1.57 8.37
CA ASN A 451 -9.59 -0.37 7.79
C ASN A 451 -10.45 0.87 8.04
N ILE A 452 -9.80 2.04 8.08
CA ILE A 452 -10.50 3.34 8.14
C ILE A 452 -11.48 3.51 6.98
N LYS A 453 -11.11 3.06 5.78
CA LYS A 453 -12.00 3.13 4.61
C LYS A 453 -13.31 2.37 4.83
N ASP A 454 -13.27 1.23 5.52
CA ASP A 454 -14.43 0.36 5.66
C ASP A 454 -15.34 0.89 6.79
N ILE A 455 -14.75 1.50 7.82
CA ILE A 455 -15.49 2.13 8.92
C ILE A 455 -16.03 3.51 8.50
N CYS A 456 -15.17 4.44 8.15
CA CYS A 456 -15.55 5.84 7.92
C CYS A 456 -16.16 6.09 6.54
N PHE A 457 -15.78 5.30 5.52
CA PHE A 457 -16.18 5.54 4.13
C PHE A 457 -16.73 4.28 3.43
N PRO A 458 -17.77 3.62 4.00
CA PRO A 458 -18.37 2.45 3.38
C PRO A 458 -18.89 2.79 1.98
N VAL A 459 -18.84 1.82 1.05
CA VAL A 459 -19.19 2.02 -0.37
C VAL A 459 -20.60 2.62 -0.55
N GLU A 460 -21.52 2.25 0.34
CA GLU A 460 -22.91 2.67 0.30
C GLU A 460 -23.20 3.97 1.05
N ILE A 461 -22.17 4.67 1.54
CA ILE A 461 -22.38 5.88 2.35
C ILE A 461 -23.13 6.97 1.58
N LEU A 462 -22.89 7.07 0.28
CA LEU A 462 -23.54 8.04 -0.61
C LEU A 462 -25.03 7.75 -0.83
N LYS A 463 -25.47 6.50 -0.57
CA LYS A 463 -26.90 6.13 -0.64
C LYS A 463 -27.66 6.57 0.60
N ASN A 464 -26.95 6.90 1.69
CA ASN A 464 -27.54 7.28 2.96
C ASN A 464 -27.55 8.80 3.12
N LEU A 465 -28.54 9.29 3.87
CA LEU A 465 -28.69 10.71 4.15
C LEU A 465 -28.21 11.02 5.57
N CYS A 466 -27.63 12.21 5.72
CA CYS A 466 -27.39 12.83 7.01
C CYS A 466 -28.73 13.23 7.65
N SER A 467 -28.76 13.45 8.97
CA SER A 467 -29.92 14.00 9.68
C SER A 467 -30.39 15.36 9.14
N CYS A 468 -29.53 16.10 8.43
CA CYS A 468 -29.88 17.35 7.75
C CYS A 468 -30.38 17.15 6.30
N ASN A 469 -30.68 15.92 5.90
CA ASN A 469 -31.13 15.52 4.56
C ASN A 469 -30.12 15.70 3.41
N ASN A 470 -28.86 16.05 3.71
CA ASN A 470 -27.77 16.08 2.73
C ASN A 470 -27.15 14.69 2.55
N VAL A 471 -26.50 14.47 1.41
CA VAL A 471 -25.82 13.20 1.09
C VAL A 471 -24.75 12.88 2.14
N GLY A 472 -24.75 11.62 2.61
CA GLY A 472 -23.78 11.10 3.55
C GLY A 472 -22.35 11.15 3.00
N PHE A 473 -21.44 11.66 3.81
CA PHE A 473 -20.02 11.79 3.49
C PHE A 473 -19.16 10.82 4.31
N ILE A 474 -19.37 10.80 5.63
CA ILE A 474 -18.56 10.01 6.57
C ILE A 474 -19.43 9.39 7.66
N ARG A 475 -19.12 8.15 8.03
CA ARG A 475 -19.67 7.52 9.24
C ARG A 475 -18.74 7.80 10.41
N CYS A 476 -19.26 8.45 11.44
CA CYS A 476 -18.48 8.76 12.63
C CYS A 476 -18.13 7.48 13.40
N ALA A 477 -16.86 7.29 13.71
CA ALA A 477 -16.34 6.11 14.39
C ALA A 477 -16.73 6.02 15.87
N HIS A 478 -17.21 7.12 16.47
CA HIS A 478 -17.65 7.19 17.87
C HIS A 478 -19.15 6.96 18.02
N CYS A 479 -19.98 7.72 17.30
CA CYS A 479 -21.44 7.68 17.43
C CYS A 479 -22.13 6.83 16.35
N ASN A 480 -21.39 6.31 15.37
CA ASN A 480 -21.90 5.54 14.22
C ASN A 480 -22.90 6.28 13.31
N LEU A 481 -23.11 7.59 13.51
CA LEU A 481 -23.97 8.39 12.64
C LEU A 481 -23.32 8.66 11.29
N ILE A 482 -24.16 8.69 10.25
CA ILE A 482 -23.79 9.12 8.90
C ILE A 482 -23.96 10.63 8.82
N LEU A 483 -22.89 11.33 8.45
CA LEU A 483 -22.81 12.77 8.46
C LEU A 483 -22.46 13.27 7.06
N CYS A 484 -23.11 14.36 6.62
CA CYS A 484 -22.69 15.11 5.44
C CYS A 484 -21.43 15.93 5.76
N ILE A 485 -20.83 16.53 4.73
CA ILE A 485 -19.64 17.36 4.90
C ILE A 485 -19.88 18.55 5.84
N ASP A 486 -21.04 19.20 5.76
CA ASP A 486 -21.34 20.39 6.57
C ASP A 486 -21.51 20.03 8.05
N CYS A 487 -22.23 18.93 8.34
CA CYS A 487 -22.40 18.45 9.72
C CYS A 487 -21.10 17.92 10.31
N PHE A 488 -20.24 17.30 9.50
CA PHE A 488 -18.96 16.77 9.97
C PHE A 488 -17.91 17.87 10.16
N TYR A 489 -17.68 18.64 9.09
CA TYR A 489 -16.63 19.64 9.00
C TYR A 489 -17.12 20.99 9.53
N ASP A 490 -18.10 21.65 8.89
CA ASP A 490 -18.47 23.05 9.20
C ASP A 490 -18.96 23.23 10.63
N LEU A 491 -19.88 22.37 11.07
CA LEU A 491 -20.40 22.38 12.44
C LEU A 491 -19.42 21.78 13.46
N TYR A 492 -18.32 21.19 13.00
CA TYR A 492 -17.33 20.52 13.82
C TYR A 492 -17.96 19.46 14.75
N HIS A 493 -18.27 18.31 14.15
CA HIS A 493 -19.01 17.22 14.81
C HIS A 493 -18.49 16.75 16.19
N PRO A 494 -17.18 16.73 16.51
CA PRO A 494 -16.70 16.30 17.83
C PRO A 494 -17.42 16.94 19.02
N LYS A 495 -17.93 18.17 18.87
CA LYS A 495 -18.69 18.85 19.92
C LYS A 495 -20.06 18.25 20.19
N THR A 496 -20.70 17.68 19.18
CA THR A 496 -22.05 17.11 19.27
C THR A 496 -22.04 15.59 19.34
N CYS A 497 -20.89 14.97 19.10
CA CYS A 497 -20.72 13.51 19.08
C CYS A 497 -21.11 12.83 20.41
N ASN A 498 -20.77 13.43 21.55
CA ASN A 498 -21.07 12.85 22.88
C ASN A 498 -22.52 13.04 23.34
N LEU A 499 -23.27 13.96 22.73
CA LEU A 499 -24.68 14.22 23.10
C LEU A 499 -25.63 13.12 22.59
N VAL A 500 -25.20 12.31 21.63
CA VAL A 500 -26.00 11.21 21.06
C VAL A 500 -25.88 9.93 21.89
N LEU A 501 -24.74 9.69 22.56
CA LEU A 501 -24.58 8.57 23.49
C LEU A 501 -25.52 8.71 24.70
N TYR A 502 -25.66 9.93 25.23
CA TYR A 502 -26.59 10.23 26.34
C TYR A 502 -28.07 10.02 25.97
N LYS A 503 -28.47 10.27 24.71
CA LYS A 503 -29.86 10.00 24.28
C LYS A 503 -30.16 8.52 24.12
N LYS A 504 -29.16 7.70 23.79
CA LYS A 504 -29.31 6.24 23.67
C LYS A 504 -29.40 5.57 25.04
N GLU A 505 -28.59 6.01 26.01
CA GLU A 505 -28.68 5.51 27.39
C GLU A 505 -30.00 5.91 28.06
N ILE A 506 -30.57 7.07 27.73
CA ILE A 506 -31.89 7.48 28.25
C ILE A 506 -33.04 6.70 27.57
N SER A 507 -32.96 6.40 26.27
CA SER A 507 -34.00 5.61 25.59
C SER A 507 -34.00 4.14 25.99
N ASP A 508 -32.83 3.58 26.31
CA ASP A 508 -32.70 2.20 26.76
C ASP A 508 -33.14 2.06 28.24
N ASN A 509 -32.83 3.04 29.10
CA ASN A 509 -33.29 3.07 30.49
C ASN A 509 -34.78 3.46 30.67
N SER A 510 -35.42 4.11 29.69
CA SER A 510 -36.87 4.40 29.75
C SER A 510 -37.75 3.21 29.34
N SER A 511 -37.16 2.09 28.92
CA SER A 511 -37.89 0.88 28.51
C SER A 511 -37.96 -0.22 29.57
N GLU A 512 -37.30 -0.03 30.72
CA GLU A 512 -37.29 -1.02 31.83
C GLU A 512 -38.28 -0.69 32.97
N ASP A 513 -38.97 0.46 32.93
CA ASP A 513 -39.89 0.91 34.01
C ASP A 513 -41.39 0.88 33.64
N GLU A 514 -41.79 0.37 32.46
CA GLU A 514 -43.21 0.24 32.08
C GLU A 514 -43.80 -1.19 32.24
N ASP A 515 -43.05 -2.14 32.79
CA ASP A 515 -43.56 -3.47 33.15
C ASP A 515 -43.42 -3.71 34.68
N LYS A 516 -44.22 -2.99 35.49
CA LYS A 516 -44.59 -3.39 36.86
C LYS A 516 -46.03 -3.03 37.21
#